data_AF-A0A9W9MXB9-F1
#
_entry.id   AF-A0A9W9MXB9-F1
#
_cell.length_a   1.000
_cell.length_b   1.000
_cell.length_c   1.000
_cell.angle_alpha   90.00
_cell.angle_beta   90.00
_cell.angle_gamma   90.00
#
_symmetry.space_group_name_H-M   'P 1'
#
loop_
_entity.id
_entity.type
_entity.pdbx_description
1 polymer ?
#
loop_
_entity_poly.entity_id
_entity_poly.type
_entity_poly.pdbx_seq_one_letter_code
_entity_poly.pdbx_strand_id
1 'polypeptide(L)'
;MGPGYKVIREAGEDQKVWPLNSYSSKGLRLSRWLGEEGVRKSHRTVETDVTALLENGFVLTGLKDWCPSKENVVGQAEWTVEGHRPYFLLISAEVRE
;
A
#
# COMPACT_ATOMS: atom_id res chain seq x y z
N MET A 1 4.84 15.26 -10.47
CA MET A 1 3.78 14.22 -10.35
C MET A 1 2.67 14.83 -9.51
N GLY A 2 1.42 14.77 -9.97
CA GLY A 2 0.29 15.17 -9.12
C GLY A 2 0.22 14.28 -7.88
N PRO A 3 -0.57 14.63 -6.87
CA PRO A 3 -0.55 13.97 -5.56
C PRO A 3 -1.16 12.55 -5.55
N GLY A 4 -1.46 11.98 -6.72
CA GLY A 4 -1.95 10.60 -6.90
C GLY A 4 -3.41 10.35 -6.48
N TYR A 5 -3.97 11.18 -5.60
CA TYR A 5 -5.39 11.15 -5.25
C TYR A 5 -6.26 11.87 -6.28
N LYS A 6 -7.55 11.51 -6.31
CA LYS A 6 -8.61 12.26 -7.00
C LYS A 6 -9.48 12.96 -5.96
N VAL A 7 -10.09 14.08 -6.34
CA VAL A 7 -11.16 14.70 -5.55
C VAL A 7 -12.48 14.28 -6.17
N ILE A 8 -13.38 13.73 -5.36
CA ILE A 8 -14.76 13.46 -5.73
C ILE A 8 -15.67 14.34 -4.88
N ARG A 9 -16.87 14.65 -5.38
CA ARG A 9 -17.86 15.43 -4.63
C ARG A 9 -19.00 14.51 -4.22
N GLU A 10 -19.17 14.33 -2.92
CA GLU A 10 -20.24 13.53 -2.33
C GLU A 10 -20.99 14.35 -1.28
N ALA A 11 -22.32 14.29 -1.29
CA ALA A 11 -23.19 15.05 -0.38
C ALA A 11 -22.91 16.57 -0.30
N GLY A 12 -22.32 17.16 -1.34
CA GLY A 12 -21.96 18.58 -1.37
C GLY A 12 -20.58 18.91 -0.79
N GLU A 13 -19.81 17.91 -0.38
CA GLU A 13 -18.45 18.05 0.15
C GLU A 13 -17.41 17.42 -0.77
N ASP A 14 -16.23 18.02 -0.81
CA ASP A 14 -15.09 17.52 -1.59
C ASP A 14 -14.31 16.50 -0.74
N GLN A 15 -14.14 15.28 -1.27
CA GLN A 15 -13.40 14.21 -0.62
C GLN A 15 -12.22 13.74 -1.46
N LYS A 16 -11.06 13.54 -0.81
CA LYS A 16 -9.88 12.95 -1.44
C LYS A 16 -9.99 11.43 -1.41
N VAL A 17 -9.84 10.81 -2.57
CA VAL A 17 -9.86 9.35 -2.73
C VAL A 17 -8.64 8.86 -3.49
N TRP A 18 -8.16 7.68 -3.11
CA TRP A 18 -7.15 6.98 -3.87
C TRP A 18 -7.81 5.91 -4.74
N PRO A 19 -7.89 6.11 -6.07
CA PRO A 19 -8.57 5.15 -6.93
C PRO A 19 -7.81 3.83 -6.96
N LEU A 20 -8.49 2.74 -6.60
CA LEU A 20 -7.99 1.38 -6.73
C LEU A 20 -8.70 0.70 -7.90
N ASN A 21 -7.92 0.12 -8.81
CA ASN A 21 -8.44 -0.70 -9.90
C ASN A 21 -7.54 -1.92 -10.13
N SER A 22 -8.10 -2.99 -10.68
CA SER A 22 -7.38 -4.23 -11.04
C SER A 22 -6.57 -4.82 -9.88
N TYR A 23 -7.06 -4.71 -8.64
CA TYR A 23 -6.35 -5.21 -7.45
C TYR A 23 -6.18 -6.73 -7.48
N SER A 24 -7.20 -7.47 -7.89
CA SER A 24 -7.12 -8.93 -8.01
C SER A 24 -6.26 -9.40 -9.19
N SER A 25 -5.98 -8.52 -10.17
CA SER A 25 -5.22 -8.85 -11.37
C SER A 25 -3.70 -8.84 -11.10
N LYS A 26 -3.17 -9.93 -10.54
CA LYS A 26 -1.73 -10.10 -10.25
C LYS A 26 -0.86 -9.96 -11.52
N GLY A 27 0.42 -9.61 -11.35
CA GLY A 27 1.40 -9.58 -12.43
C GLY A 27 2.12 -8.24 -12.63
N LEU A 28 2.78 -8.08 -13.77
CA LEU A 28 3.65 -6.93 -14.03
C LEU A 28 2.87 -5.61 -14.04
N ARG A 29 3.45 -4.59 -13.42
CA ARG A 29 3.03 -3.18 -13.48
C ARG A 29 4.23 -2.34 -13.90
N LEU A 30 4.01 -1.48 -14.89
CA LEU A 30 4.98 -0.48 -15.29
C LEU A 30 4.63 0.83 -14.59
N SER A 31 5.61 1.46 -13.98
CA SER A 31 5.45 2.73 -13.29
C SER A 31 6.62 3.64 -13.60
N ARG A 32 6.39 4.94 -13.48
CA ARG A 32 7.46 5.93 -13.39
C ARG A 32 7.83 6.10 -11.92
N TRP A 33 9.10 6.01 -11.58
CA TRP A 33 9.57 6.10 -10.20
C TRP A 33 10.80 7.00 -10.13
N LEU A 34 10.76 8.03 -9.28
CA LEU A 34 11.85 9.00 -9.08
C LEU A 34 12.41 9.60 -10.38
N GLY A 35 11.55 9.83 -11.37
CA GLY A 35 11.96 10.39 -12.66
C GLY A 35 12.23 9.34 -13.74
N GLU A 36 12.53 8.10 -13.35
CA GLU A 36 12.82 6.99 -14.26
C GLU A 36 11.55 6.34 -14.80
N GLU A 37 11.49 6.17 -16.12
CA GLU A 37 10.39 5.47 -16.79
C GLU A 37 10.67 3.97 -16.89
N GLY A 38 9.59 3.18 -16.98
CA GLY A 38 9.71 1.74 -17.22
C GLY A 38 10.08 0.91 -15.99
N VAL A 39 9.95 1.43 -14.76
CA VAL A 39 10.15 0.64 -13.54
C VAL A 39 9.11 -0.46 -13.46
N ARG A 40 9.61 -1.70 -13.49
CA ARG A 40 8.84 -2.94 -13.45
C ARG A 40 8.59 -3.36 -12.01
N LYS A 41 7.32 -3.39 -11.60
CA LYS A 41 6.86 -3.88 -10.29
C LYS A 41 6.03 -5.14 -10.49
N SER A 42 6.18 -6.14 -9.61
CA SER A 42 5.33 -7.33 -9.61
C SER A 42 4.19 -7.13 -8.61
N HIS A 43 2.96 -6.99 -9.11
CA HIS A 43 1.78 -6.85 -8.27
C HIS A 43 1.31 -8.20 -7.76
N ARG A 44 1.16 -8.31 -6.45
CA ARG A 44 0.58 -9.44 -5.72
C ARG A 44 -0.44 -8.91 -4.72
N THR A 45 -1.43 -9.73 -4.38
CA THR A 45 -2.36 -9.41 -3.29
C THR A 45 -1.70 -9.75 -1.95
N VAL A 46 -2.19 -9.15 -0.86
CA VAL A 46 -1.75 -9.51 0.50
C VAL A 46 -1.92 -11.02 0.74
N GLU A 47 -3.07 -11.56 0.33
CA GLU A 47 -3.35 -13.00 0.36
C GLU A 47 -2.27 -13.82 -0.35
N THR A 48 -1.79 -13.39 -1.52
CA THR A 48 -0.76 -14.13 -2.26
C THR A 48 0.54 -14.22 -1.49
N ASP A 49 1.00 -13.11 -0.90
CA ASP A 49 2.25 -13.09 -0.14
C ASP A 49 2.12 -13.84 1.19
N VAL A 50 0.98 -13.67 1.89
CA VAL A 50 0.69 -14.35 3.16
C VAL A 50 0.57 -15.87 2.96
N THR A 51 -0.21 -16.32 1.98
CA THR A 51 -0.38 -17.74 1.69
C THR A 51 0.95 -18.37 1.30
N ALA A 52 1.77 -17.70 0.48
CA ALA A 52 3.08 -18.22 0.10
C ALA A 52 4.00 -18.45 1.31
N LEU A 53 3.99 -17.55 2.30
CA LEU A 53 4.76 -17.74 3.53
C LEU A 53 4.24 -18.95 4.33
N LEU A 54 2.93 -19.04 4.53
CA LEU A 54 2.31 -20.13 5.30
C LEU A 54 2.56 -21.51 4.66
N GLU A 55 2.41 -21.62 3.34
CA GLU A 55 2.63 -22.86 2.59
C GLU A 55 4.11 -23.30 2.58
N ASN A 56 5.05 -22.36 2.71
CA ASN A 56 6.49 -22.65 2.77
C ASN A 56 7.00 -22.84 4.22
N GLY A 57 6.09 -23.11 5.16
CA GLY A 57 6.45 -23.50 6.53
C GLY A 57 6.85 -22.34 7.43
N PHE A 58 6.55 -21.09 7.06
CA PHE A 58 6.73 -19.96 7.96
C PHE A 58 5.55 -19.79 8.91
N VAL A 59 5.83 -19.39 10.15
CA VAL A 59 4.87 -18.84 11.10
C VAL A 59 4.89 -17.33 10.96
N LEU A 60 3.73 -16.71 10.70
CA LEU A 60 3.63 -15.26 10.75
C LEU A 60 3.68 -14.78 12.19
N THR A 61 4.58 -13.84 12.47
CA THR A 61 4.73 -13.19 13.78
C THR A 61 4.28 -11.73 13.76
N GLY A 62 4.07 -11.17 12.56
CA GLY A 62 3.49 -9.84 12.41
C GLY A 62 2.99 -9.56 10.99
N LEU A 63 1.89 -8.81 10.90
CA LEU A 63 1.33 -8.30 9.65
C LEU A 63 0.86 -6.86 9.89
N LYS A 64 1.38 -5.92 9.10
CA LYS A 64 1.06 -4.50 9.24
C LYS A 64 0.93 -3.81 7.89
N ASP A 65 -0.25 -3.26 7.66
CA ASP A 65 -0.48 -2.21 6.67
C ASP A 65 0.02 -0.90 7.27
N TRP A 66 1.16 -0.41 6.81
CA TRP A 66 1.75 0.79 7.38
C TRP A 66 0.99 2.05 6.94
N CYS A 67 0.56 2.82 7.94
CA CYS A 67 0.05 4.19 7.82
C CYS A 67 0.80 5.08 8.82
N PRO A 68 0.86 6.41 8.60
CA PRO A 68 1.45 7.33 9.58
C PRO A 68 0.75 7.26 10.93
N SER A 69 1.53 7.35 12.02
CA SER A 69 0.97 7.50 13.36
C SER A 69 0.45 8.92 13.58
N LYS A 70 -0.37 9.11 14.62
CA LYS A 70 -0.87 10.44 14.99
C LYS A 70 0.29 11.39 15.32
N GLU A 71 1.34 10.90 15.97
CA GLU A 71 2.52 11.71 16.28
C GLU A 71 3.25 12.18 15.02
N ASN A 72 3.39 11.30 14.01
CA ASN A 72 3.99 11.66 12.72
C ASN A 72 3.21 12.80 12.03
N VAL A 73 1.87 12.74 12.09
CA VAL A 73 1.00 13.76 11.48
C VAL A 73 1.08 15.10 12.22
N VAL A 74 1.21 15.08 13.56
CA VAL A 74 1.40 16.33 14.34
C VAL A 74 2.69 17.04 13.96
N GLY A 75 3.76 16.29 13.67
CA GLY A 75 5.04 16.85 13.23
C GLY A 75 5.03 17.33 11.78
N GLN A 76 4.20 16.74 10.91
CA GLN A 76 4.11 17.04 9.49
C GLN A 76 2.66 16.87 8.98
N ALA A 77 1.88 17.97 9.04
CA ALA A 77 0.44 17.96 8.75
C ALA A 77 0.11 17.46 7.33
N GLU A 78 1.05 17.57 6.38
CA GLU A 78 0.92 17.04 5.02
C GLU A 78 0.76 15.51 4.99
N TRP A 79 1.19 14.78 6.03
CA TRP A 79 1.06 13.31 6.12
C TRP A 79 -0.36 12.86 6.40
N THR A 80 -1.29 13.77 6.73
CA THR A 80 -2.70 13.44 6.95
C THR A 80 -3.30 12.73 5.73
N VAL A 81 -2.90 13.11 4.51
CA VAL A 81 -3.38 12.48 3.27
C VAL A 81 -2.93 11.03 3.13
N GLU A 82 -1.82 10.67 3.77
CA GLU A 82 -1.23 9.34 3.70
C GLU A 82 -1.95 8.33 4.59
N GLY A 83 -2.90 8.78 5.43
CA GLY A 83 -3.83 7.89 6.13
C GLY A 83 -4.89 7.26 5.22
N HIS A 84 -5.09 7.76 3.99
CA HIS A 84 -6.12 7.24 3.07
C HIS A 84 -5.75 5.90 2.41
N ARG A 85 -4.47 5.51 2.43
CA ARG A 85 -4.01 4.22 1.90
C ARG A 85 -2.70 3.80 2.55
N PRO A 86 -2.46 2.49 2.72
CA PRO A 86 -1.15 2.02 3.14
C PRO A 86 -0.11 2.24 2.03
N TYR A 87 1.11 2.63 2.42
CA TYR A 87 2.25 2.67 1.48
C TYR A 87 2.98 1.34 1.39
N PHE A 88 3.09 0.68 2.54
CA PHE A 88 3.92 -0.50 2.70
C PHE A 88 3.12 -1.58 3.40
N LEU A 89 3.27 -2.79 2.88
CA LEU A 89 2.93 -4.01 3.57
C LEU A 89 4.19 -4.50 4.30
N LEU A 90 4.12 -4.62 5.61
CA LEU A 90 5.18 -5.15 6.44
C LEU A 90 4.75 -6.51 6.98
N ILE A 91 5.57 -7.53 6.76
CA ILE A 91 5.33 -8.89 7.24
C ILE A 91 6.55 -9.35 8.01
N SER A 92 6.34 -9.93 9.20
CA SER A 92 7.36 -10.62 9.98
C SER A 92 6.97 -12.08 10.09
N ALA A 93 7.94 -12.97 9.88
CA ALA A 93 7.71 -14.40 9.91
C ALA A 93 8.99 -15.14 10.33
N GLU A 94 8.80 -16.31 10.94
CA GLU A 94 9.87 -17.19 11.42
C GLU A 94 9.69 -18.57 10.81
N VAL A 95 10.78 -19.29 10.55
CA VAL A 95 10.73 -20.66 10.02
C VAL A 95 10.19 -21.57 11.12
N ARG A 96 9.22 -22.44 10.80
CA ARG A 96 8.86 -23.55 11.71
C ARG A 96 10.05 -24.50 11.81
N GLU A 97 10.57 -24.68 13.02
CA GLU A 97 11.42 -25.83 13.35
C GLU A 97 10.65 -27.16 13.26
#